data_AF-A0A1Q3CI14-F1
#
_entry.id   AF-A0A1Q3CI14-F1
#
_cell.length_a   1.000
_cell.length_b   1.000
_cell.length_c   1.000
_cell.angle_alpha   90.00
_cell.angle_beta   90.00
_cell.angle_gamma   90.00
#
_symmetry.space_group_name_H-M   'P 1'
#
loop_
_entity.id
_entity.type
_entity.pdbx_description
1 polymer ?
#
loop_
_entity_poly.entity_id
_entity_poly.type
_entity_poly.pdbx_seq_one_letter_code
_entity_poly.pdbx_strand_id
1 'polypeptide(L)'
;PFFDGNNYSHWKAKMTIFIQSLDYNLWDLIVDGPNLPTVTLENRNVIPKPRNTYDDNDRRMVQIKAKAKHIIICAINLNDFNRISSCILAKEMWDRLEVTYEGTNQVKEAKISMLVHDYEMFTMNENEDIKSMFSRFTNIINELQALDKTYSNSEMLAHITRKFKKFLASKKKFRGKPNKKLYQKGESRKLEEIICFECNKPGHYKSDCPRLKKK
;
A
#
# COMPACT_ATOMS: atom_id res chain seq x y z
N PRO A 1 20.54 -16.12 16.13
CA PRO A 1 19.23 -16.69 15.70
C PRO A 1 19.46 -17.69 14.57
N PHE A 2 18.87 -18.88 14.60
CA PHE A 2 19.03 -19.88 13.54
C PHE A 2 17.86 -19.82 12.54
N PHE A 3 18.15 -20.02 11.26
CA PHE A 3 17.21 -20.04 10.15
C PHE A 3 17.05 -21.45 9.60
N ASP A 4 15.83 -21.98 9.71
CA ASP A 4 15.45 -23.31 9.25
C ASP A 4 14.89 -23.32 7.81
N GLY A 5 14.82 -22.16 7.15
CA GLY A 5 14.22 -21.99 5.83
C GLY A 5 12.79 -21.43 5.85
N ASN A 6 12.16 -21.32 7.02
CA ASN A 6 10.78 -20.84 7.15
C ASN A 6 10.72 -19.44 7.78
N ASN A 7 9.70 -18.67 7.39
CA ASN A 7 9.40 -17.35 7.97
C ASN A 7 10.62 -16.39 7.95
N TYR A 8 11.20 -16.22 6.76
CA TYR A 8 12.41 -15.41 6.55
C TYR A 8 12.27 -13.99 7.09
N SER A 9 11.11 -13.35 6.94
CA SER A 9 10.87 -12.00 7.47
C SER A 9 11.07 -11.91 8.99
N HIS A 10 10.55 -12.89 9.74
CA HIS A 10 10.74 -12.97 11.19
C HIS A 10 12.20 -13.25 11.57
N TRP A 11 12.85 -14.18 10.86
CA TRP A 11 14.26 -14.46 11.09
C TRP A 11 15.13 -13.23 10.80
N LYS A 12 14.90 -12.55 9.67
CA LYS A 12 15.63 -11.34 9.24
C LYS A 12 15.50 -10.25 10.29
N ALA A 13 14.30 -10.00 10.81
CA ALA A 13 14.08 -9.04 11.89
C ALA A 13 14.90 -9.38 13.15
N LYS A 14 14.81 -10.64 13.62
CA LYS A 14 15.59 -11.10 14.80
C LYS A 14 17.09 -11.03 14.58
N MET A 15 17.55 -11.42 13.40
CA MET A 15 18.96 -11.47 13.04
C MET A 15 19.55 -10.06 12.92
N THR A 16 18.80 -9.13 12.34
CA THR A 16 19.16 -7.70 12.26
C THR A 16 19.39 -7.13 13.66
N ILE A 17 18.43 -7.31 14.57
CA ILE A 17 18.54 -6.85 15.97
C ILE A 17 19.74 -7.50 16.68
N PHE A 18 19.96 -8.80 16.46
CA PHE A 18 21.09 -9.52 17.05
C PHE A 18 22.43 -8.95 16.57
N ILE A 19 22.62 -8.73 15.28
CA ILE A 19 23.86 -8.15 14.73
C ILE A 19 24.09 -6.74 15.26
N GLN A 20 23.05 -5.89 15.22
CA GLN A 20 23.11 -4.52 15.74
C GLN A 20 23.48 -4.48 17.23
N SER A 21 22.97 -5.42 18.04
CA SER A 21 23.32 -5.53 19.46
C SER A 21 24.77 -5.97 19.72
N LEU A 22 25.40 -6.66 18.76
CA LEU A 22 26.78 -7.12 18.90
C LEU A 22 27.78 -6.01 18.56
N ASP A 23 27.57 -5.32 17.44
CA ASP A 23 28.34 -4.17 16.98
C ASP A 23 27.63 -3.55 15.77
N TYR A 24 27.24 -2.29 15.85
CA TYR A 24 26.55 -1.64 14.74
C TYR A 24 27.42 -1.53 13.48
N ASN A 25 28.76 -1.47 13.62
CA ASN A 25 29.67 -1.49 12.48
C ASN A 25 29.63 -2.83 11.71
N LEU A 26 29.24 -3.93 12.36
CA LEU A 26 28.98 -5.20 11.66
C LEU A 26 27.72 -5.10 10.79
N TRP A 27 26.70 -4.40 11.27
CA TRP A 27 25.47 -4.18 10.51
C TRP A 27 25.74 -3.32 9.28
N ASP A 28 26.43 -2.20 9.44
CA ASP A 28 26.80 -1.31 8.32
C ASP A 28 27.65 -2.07 7.27
N LEU A 29 28.60 -2.90 7.71
CA LEU A 29 29.40 -3.72 6.79
C LEU A 29 28.58 -4.76 6.01
N ILE A 30 27.51 -5.29 6.62
CA ILE A 30 26.61 -6.26 5.97
C ILE A 30 25.66 -5.55 5.00
N VAL A 31 25.15 -4.38 5.35
CA VAL A 31 24.16 -3.67 4.52
C VAL A 31 24.81 -2.84 3.42
N ASP A 32 25.82 -2.04 3.76
CA ASP A 32 26.42 -1.06 2.84
C ASP A 32 27.65 -1.65 2.12
N GLY A 33 28.23 -2.71 2.68
CA GLY A 33 29.45 -3.32 2.16
C GLY A 33 30.70 -2.56 2.59
N PRO A 34 31.88 -3.19 2.56
CA PRO A 34 33.09 -2.55 3.06
C PRO A 34 33.62 -1.48 2.09
N ASN A 35 34.09 -0.35 2.65
CA ASN A 35 35.17 0.41 2.03
C ASN A 35 36.44 -0.47 2.07
N LEU A 36 36.86 -0.99 0.92
CA LEU A 36 38.01 -1.90 0.82
C LEU A 36 39.31 -1.15 1.13
N PRO A 37 40.17 -1.62 2.06
CA PRO A 37 41.55 -1.17 2.14
C PRO A 37 42.24 -1.56 0.83
N THR A 38 42.63 -0.56 0.06
CA THR A 38 43.19 -0.72 -1.28
C THR A 38 44.42 0.16 -1.38
N VAL A 39 45.47 -0.36 -2.01
CA VAL A 39 46.63 0.46 -2.36
C VAL A 39 46.44 0.86 -3.82
N THR A 40 46.39 2.16 -4.08
CA THR A 40 46.44 2.70 -5.44
C THR A 40 47.91 2.76 -5.86
N LEU A 41 48.32 1.87 -6.76
CA LEU A 41 49.64 1.95 -7.39
C LEU A 41 49.67 3.13 -8.38
N GLU A 42 50.86 3.64 -8.72
CA GLU A 42 51.06 4.79 -9.64
C GLU A 42 50.38 4.60 -11.01
N ASN A 43 50.09 3.35 -11.39
CA ASN A 43 49.37 2.95 -12.61
C ASN A 43 47.84 2.79 -12.43
N ARG A 44 47.24 3.30 -11.33
CA ARG A 44 45.81 3.17 -10.96
C ARG A 44 45.30 1.74 -10.75
N ASN A 45 46.18 0.75 -10.69
CA ASN A 45 45.78 -0.61 -10.35
C ASN A 45 45.60 -0.73 -8.82
N VAL A 46 44.47 -1.32 -8.43
CA VAL A 46 44.12 -1.58 -7.03
C VAL A 46 44.40 -3.05 -6.73
N ILE A 47 45.37 -3.32 -5.86
CA ILE A 47 45.72 -4.68 -5.42
C ILE A 47 45.45 -4.86 -3.92
N PRO A 48 45.10 -6.09 -3.48
CA PRO A 48 45.00 -6.40 -2.06
C PRO A 48 46.33 -6.18 -1.34
N LYS A 49 46.29 -5.50 -0.19
CA LYS A 49 47.47 -5.28 0.66
C LYS A 49 48.01 -6.64 1.16
N PRO A 50 49.32 -6.93 1.07
CA PRO A 50 49.89 -8.17 1.60
C PRO A 50 49.74 -8.28 3.12
N ARG A 51 49.39 -9.48 3.62
CA ARG A 51 49.09 -9.71 5.06
C ARG A 51 50.23 -9.33 6.01
N ASN A 52 51.48 -9.48 5.60
CA ASN A 52 52.66 -9.11 6.39
C ASN A 52 52.83 -7.59 6.55
N THR A 53 52.15 -6.78 5.75
CA THR A 53 52.18 -5.31 5.81
C THR A 53 51.00 -4.70 6.57
N TYR A 54 50.14 -5.53 7.16
CA TYR A 54 48.94 -5.08 7.86
C TYR A 54 49.27 -4.32 9.14
N ASP A 55 48.72 -3.12 9.24
CA ASP A 55 48.65 -2.36 10.48
C ASP A 55 47.47 -2.84 11.36
N ASP A 56 47.33 -2.25 12.54
CA ASP A 56 46.27 -2.63 13.49
C ASP A 56 44.86 -2.37 12.94
N ASN A 57 44.71 -1.33 12.12
CA ASN A 57 43.43 -1.00 11.50
C ASN A 57 43.06 -2.03 10.42
N ASP A 58 44.00 -2.44 9.58
CA ASP A 58 43.81 -3.52 8.60
C ASP A 58 43.38 -4.83 9.28
N ARG A 59 44.06 -5.19 10.37
CA ARG A 59 43.75 -6.40 11.15
C ARG A 59 42.35 -6.33 11.72
N ARG A 60 41.97 -5.20 12.32
CA ARG A 60 40.61 -4.96 12.84
C ARG A 60 39.56 -5.12 11.73
N MET A 61 39.80 -4.54 10.56
CA MET A 61 38.88 -4.64 9.42
C MET A 61 38.74 -6.07 8.90
N VAL A 62 39.83 -6.82 8.77
CA VAL A 62 39.80 -8.23 8.37
C VAL A 62 39.05 -9.08 9.40
N GLN A 63 39.25 -8.83 10.70
CA GLN A 63 38.52 -9.52 11.77
C GLN A 63 37.01 -9.24 11.72
N ILE A 64 36.60 -7.97 11.57
CA ILE A 64 35.19 -7.59 11.46
C ILE A 64 34.53 -8.27 10.25
N LYS A 65 35.21 -8.30 9.10
CA LYS A 65 34.73 -9.01 7.89
C LYS A 65 34.57 -10.51 8.12
N ALA A 66 35.57 -11.15 8.73
CA ALA A 66 35.50 -12.58 9.05
C ALA A 66 34.36 -12.88 10.02
N LYS A 67 34.18 -12.02 11.05
CA LYS A 67 33.10 -12.12 12.03
C LYS A 67 31.72 -11.98 11.38
N ALA A 68 31.54 -11.02 10.47
CA ALA A 68 30.28 -10.84 9.75
C ALA A 68 29.90 -12.08 8.94
N LYS A 69 30.84 -12.64 8.15
CA LYS A 69 30.62 -13.90 7.41
C LYS A 69 30.28 -15.06 8.35
N HIS A 70 31.03 -15.19 9.44
CA HIS A 70 30.84 -16.27 10.41
C HIS A 70 29.44 -16.22 11.03
N ILE A 71 28.97 -15.03 11.43
CA ILE A 71 27.63 -14.83 11.99
C ILE A 71 26.54 -15.32 11.01
N ILE A 72 26.64 -14.96 9.73
CA ILE A 72 25.65 -15.39 8.71
C ILE A 72 25.71 -16.91 8.53
N ILE A 73 26.90 -17.48 8.32
CA ILE A 73 27.09 -18.93 8.07
C ILE A 73 26.53 -19.77 9.23
N CYS A 74 26.78 -19.38 10.48
CA CYS A 74 26.32 -20.12 11.65
C CYS A 74 24.82 -19.97 11.92
N ALA A 75 24.16 -19.02 11.26
CA ALA A 75 22.75 -18.71 11.48
C ALA A 75 21.81 -19.36 10.47
N ILE A 76 22.31 -20.15 9.52
CA ILE A 76 21.51 -20.72 8.43
C ILE A 76 21.69 -22.22 8.31
N ASN A 77 20.71 -22.88 7.69
CA ASN A 77 20.78 -24.30 7.38
C ASN A 77 21.77 -24.61 6.24
N LEU A 78 22.03 -25.92 6.02
CA LEU A 78 22.97 -26.39 5.01
C LEU A 78 22.59 -26.00 3.56
N ASN A 79 21.30 -26.01 3.24
CA ASN A 79 20.82 -25.67 1.90
C ASN A 79 21.13 -24.20 1.59
N ASP A 80 20.84 -23.30 2.52
CA ASP A 80 21.13 -21.88 2.37
C ASP A 80 22.62 -21.57 2.42
N PHE A 81 23.39 -22.30 3.24
CA PHE A 81 24.84 -22.22 3.22
C PHE A 81 25.39 -22.52 1.83
N ASN A 82 24.97 -23.61 1.19
CA ASN A 82 25.43 -23.99 -0.14
C ASN A 82 25.18 -22.87 -1.17
N ARG A 83 24.04 -22.17 -1.06
CA ARG A 83 23.65 -21.07 -1.97
C ARG A 83 24.52 -19.83 -1.84
N ILE A 84 25.03 -19.53 -0.64
CA ILE A 84 25.83 -18.34 -0.38
C ILE A 84 27.33 -18.63 -0.22
N SER A 85 27.74 -19.90 -0.23
CA SER A 85 29.11 -20.35 0.04
C SER A 85 30.18 -19.73 -0.86
N SER A 86 29.82 -19.39 -2.11
CA SER A 86 30.71 -18.74 -3.07
C SER A 86 30.85 -17.22 -2.90
N CYS A 87 30.04 -16.61 -2.01
CA CYS A 87 30.08 -15.17 -1.78
C CYS A 87 31.37 -14.75 -1.07
N ILE A 88 31.97 -13.68 -1.56
CA ILE A 88 33.21 -13.12 -1.03
C ILE A 88 32.89 -12.27 0.20
N LEU A 89 31.84 -11.44 0.11
CA LEU A 89 31.46 -10.47 1.13
C LEU A 89 30.24 -10.90 1.94
N ALA A 90 30.17 -10.50 3.21
CA ALA A 90 28.99 -10.72 4.04
C ALA A 90 27.75 -10.00 3.47
N LYS A 91 27.94 -8.86 2.80
CA LYS A 91 26.89 -8.19 2.02
C LYS A 91 26.32 -9.06 0.92
N GLU A 92 27.17 -9.64 0.08
CA GLU A 92 26.73 -10.54 -0.98
C GLU A 92 25.96 -11.76 -0.44
N MET A 93 26.38 -12.28 0.71
CA MET A 93 25.68 -13.36 1.41
C MET A 93 24.28 -12.92 1.85
N TRP A 94 24.17 -11.74 2.46
CA TRP A 94 22.91 -11.18 2.92
C TRP A 94 21.96 -10.86 1.77
N ASP A 95 22.43 -10.14 0.76
CA ASP A 95 21.68 -9.78 -0.45
C ASP A 95 21.18 -11.05 -1.18
N ARG A 96 21.99 -12.12 -1.24
CA ARG A 96 21.59 -13.40 -1.87
C ARG A 96 20.46 -14.09 -1.11
N LEU A 97 20.48 -14.07 0.22
CA LEU A 97 19.40 -14.59 1.06
C LEU A 97 18.13 -13.75 0.87
N GLU A 98 18.26 -12.43 0.83
CA GLU A 98 17.13 -11.52 0.63
C GLU A 98 16.45 -11.77 -0.71
N VAL A 99 17.22 -11.80 -1.81
CA VAL A 99 16.70 -12.10 -3.15
C VAL A 99 16.02 -13.47 -3.19
N THR A 100 16.57 -14.44 -2.49
CA THR A 100 16.03 -15.80 -2.43
C THR A 100 14.64 -15.85 -1.80
N TYR A 101 14.44 -15.15 -0.68
CA TYR A 101 13.26 -15.30 0.16
C TYR A 101 12.23 -14.19 -0.02
N GLU A 102 12.66 -13.01 -0.45
CA GLU A 102 11.80 -11.86 -0.69
C GLU A 102 11.65 -11.53 -2.18
N GLY A 103 12.41 -12.19 -3.06
CA GLY A 103 12.47 -11.89 -4.49
C GLY A 103 13.41 -10.72 -4.82
N THR A 104 13.67 -10.50 -6.10
CA THR A 104 14.48 -9.35 -6.54
C THR A 104 13.68 -8.05 -6.45
N ASN A 105 14.36 -6.91 -6.42
CA ASN A 105 13.71 -5.59 -6.49
C ASN A 105 12.80 -5.48 -7.72
N GLN A 106 13.18 -6.05 -8.88
CA GLN A 106 12.33 -6.02 -10.07
C GLN A 106 11.01 -6.81 -9.86
N VAL A 107 11.06 -7.96 -9.19
CA VAL A 107 9.86 -8.75 -8.87
C VAL A 107 9.00 -8.03 -7.84
N LYS A 108 9.62 -7.41 -6.81
CA LYS A 108 8.91 -6.57 -5.84
C LYS A 108 8.20 -5.39 -6.53
N GLU A 109 8.91 -4.64 -7.38
CA GLU A 109 8.35 -3.51 -8.14
C GLU A 109 7.24 -3.94 -9.11
N ALA A 110 7.40 -5.08 -9.79
CA ALA A 110 6.35 -5.64 -10.63
C ALA A 110 5.10 -6.00 -9.81
N LYS A 111 5.28 -6.62 -8.63
CA LYS A 111 4.18 -6.95 -7.73
C LYS A 111 3.49 -5.70 -7.18
N ILE A 112 4.25 -4.68 -6.76
CA ILE A 112 3.71 -3.38 -6.35
C ILE A 112 2.89 -2.79 -7.50
N SER A 113 3.43 -2.76 -8.72
CA SER A 113 2.75 -2.21 -9.89
C SER A 113 1.44 -2.92 -10.19
N MET A 114 1.41 -4.26 -10.11
CA MET A 114 0.19 -5.05 -10.27
C MET A 114 -0.83 -4.74 -9.18
N LEU A 115 -0.42 -4.72 -7.91
CA LEU A 115 -1.31 -4.44 -6.79
C LEU A 115 -1.83 -2.99 -6.80
N VAL A 116 -1.01 -2.02 -7.19
CA VAL A 116 -1.43 -0.62 -7.39
C VAL A 116 -2.45 -0.56 -8.52
N HIS A 117 -2.24 -1.27 -9.62
CA HIS A 117 -3.22 -1.37 -10.69
C HIS A 117 -4.55 -1.98 -10.20
N ASP A 118 -4.51 -3.08 -9.45
CA ASP A 118 -5.70 -3.72 -8.88
C ASP A 118 -6.42 -2.80 -7.89
N TYR A 119 -5.68 -2.05 -7.07
CA TYR A 119 -6.22 -1.02 -6.19
C TYR A 119 -6.90 0.10 -6.99
N GLU A 120 -6.21 0.65 -7.99
CA GLU A 120 -6.72 1.75 -8.80
C GLU A 120 -7.92 1.37 -9.66
N MET A 121 -7.93 0.14 -10.17
CA MET A 121 -9.00 -0.43 -10.98
C MET A 121 -10.08 -1.10 -10.16
N PHE A 122 -9.92 -1.22 -8.83
CA PHE A 122 -10.84 -1.92 -7.95
C PHE A 122 -12.31 -1.59 -8.22
N THR A 123 -13.14 -2.62 -8.37
CA THR A 123 -14.59 -2.48 -8.49
C THR A 123 -15.28 -3.58 -7.69
N MET A 124 -16.50 -3.30 -7.25
CA MET A 124 -17.38 -4.32 -6.68
C MET A 124 -17.98 -5.16 -7.80
N ASN A 125 -17.97 -6.47 -7.65
CA ASN A 125 -18.51 -7.39 -8.64
C ASN A 125 -20.05 -7.43 -8.56
N GLU A 126 -20.73 -7.85 -9.64
CA GLU A 126 -22.20 -7.73 -9.72
C GLU A 126 -22.98 -8.56 -8.69
N ASN A 127 -22.42 -9.70 -8.27
CA ASN A 127 -23.00 -10.68 -7.36
C ASN A 127 -22.21 -10.80 -6.05
N GLU A 128 -21.31 -9.87 -5.80
CA GLU A 128 -20.52 -9.82 -4.58
C GLU A 128 -21.27 -9.07 -3.49
N ASP A 129 -21.21 -9.54 -2.25
CA ASP A 129 -21.71 -8.81 -1.10
C ASP A 129 -20.68 -7.80 -0.57
N ILE A 130 -21.14 -6.83 0.23
CA ILE A 130 -20.29 -5.74 0.74
C ILE A 130 -19.12 -6.28 1.58
N LYS A 131 -19.34 -7.33 2.40
CA LYS A 131 -18.30 -7.90 3.25
C LYS A 131 -17.20 -8.53 2.40
N SER A 132 -17.57 -9.32 1.40
CA SER A 132 -16.62 -9.93 0.46
C SER A 132 -15.82 -8.89 -0.32
N MET A 133 -16.48 -7.80 -0.74
CA MET A 133 -15.84 -6.66 -1.40
C MET A 133 -14.77 -6.00 -0.51
N PHE A 134 -15.11 -5.69 0.75
CA PHE A 134 -14.15 -5.12 1.68
C PHE A 134 -13.00 -6.07 2.00
N SER A 135 -13.25 -7.38 2.12
CA SER A 135 -12.18 -8.37 2.31
C SER A 135 -11.17 -8.34 1.17
N ARG A 136 -11.62 -8.31 -0.10
CA ARG A 136 -10.70 -8.20 -1.25
C ARG A 136 -9.91 -6.90 -1.23
N PHE A 137 -10.58 -5.77 -0.95
CA PHE A 137 -9.91 -4.48 -0.87
C PHE A 137 -8.84 -4.46 0.23
N THR A 138 -9.16 -4.96 1.42
CA THR A 138 -8.23 -5.07 2.54
C THR A 138 -7.06 -6.00 2.22
N ASN A 139 -7.29 -7.10 1.51
CA ASN A 139 -6.19 -7.98 1.08
C ASN A 139 -5.18 -7.24 0.18
N ILE A 140 -5.67 -6.47 -0.80
CA ILE A 140 -4.80 -5.67 -1.67
C ILE A 140 -3.98 -4.67 -0.84
N ILE A 141 -4.61 -3.97 0.11
CA ILE A 141 -3.94 -3.01 1.00
C ILE A 141 -2.88 -3.70 1.86
N ASN A 142 -3.21 -4.83 2.47
CA ASN A 142 -2.28 -5.58 3.32
C ASN A 142 -1.06 -6.06 2.54
N GLU A 143 -1.26 -6.53 1.30
CA GLU A 143 -0.15 -6.92 0.43
C GLU A 143 0.72 -5.73 0.00
N LEU A 144 0.11 -4.58 -0.29
CA LEU A 144 0.85 -3.33 -0.58
C LEU A 144 1.65 -2.87 0.64
N GLN A 145 1.05 -2.91 1.83
CA GLN A 145 1.72 -2.56 3.08
C GLN A 145 2.88 -3.51 3.42
N ALA A 146 2.75 -4.81 3.11
CA ALA A 146 3.83 -5.78 3.27
C ALA A 146 5.02 -5.54 2.31
N LEU A 147 4.83 -4.72 1.27
CA LEU A 147 5.85 -4.28 0.31
C LEU A 147 6.21 -2.80 0.52
N ASP A 148 6.01 -2.28 1.73
CA ASP A 148 6.30 -0.90 2.13
C ASP A 148 5.56 0.19 1.32
N LYS A 149 4.48 -0.18 0.61
CA LYS A 149 3.58 0.75 -0.09
C LYS A 149 2.32 0.98 0.74
N THR A 150 2.31 2.05 1.53
CA THR A 150 1.18 2.35 2.42
C THR A 150 0.25 3.44 1.88
N TYR A 151 -1.03 3.33 2.20
CA TYR A 151 -2.03 4.38 2.01
C TYR A 151 -2.58 4.80 3.37
N SER A 152 -2.86 6.08 3.55
CA SER A 152 -3.53 6.57 4.76
C SER A 152 -4.99 6.08 4.80
N ASN A 153 -5.55 5.98 6.01
CA ASN A 153 -6.95 5.59 6.19
C ASN A 153 -7.92 6.52 5.42
N SER A 154 -7.62 7.81 5.36
CA SER A 154 -8.44 8.78 4.61
C SER A 154 -8.38 8.52 3.10
N GLU A 155 -7.20 8.24 2.53
CA GLU A 155 -7.04 7.89 1.12
C GLU A 155 -7.79 6.61 0.76
N MET A 156 -7.65 5.57 1.58
CA MET A 156 -8.34 4.29 1.38
C MET A 156 -9.85 4.45 1.45
N LEU A 157 -10.37 5.16 2.46
CA LEU A 157 -11.80 5.43 2.62
C LEU A 157 -12.36 6.27 1.47
N ALA A 158 -11.65 7.32 1.05
CA ALA A 158 -12.04 8.14 -0.08
C ALA A 158 -12.07 7.31 -1.38
N HIS A 159 -11.07 6.45 -1.58
CA HIS A 159 -10.96 5.58 -2.74
C HIS A 159 -12.13 4.59 -2.80
N ILE A 160 -12.33 3.80 -1.75
CA ILE A 160 -13.38 2.76 -1.73
C ILE A 160 -14.77 3.38 -1.83
N THR A 161 -15.00 4.52 -1.18
CA THR A 161 -16.25 5.28 -1.29
C THR A 161 -16.52 5.71 -2.73
N ARG A 162 -15.50 6.19 -3.44
CA ARG A 162 -15.62 6.61 -4.85
C ARG A 162 -15.92 5.41 -5.76
N LYS A 163 -15.28 4.26 -5.54
CA LYS A 163 -15.55 3.02 -6.29
C LYS A 163 -16.97 2.51 -6.04
N PHE A 164 -17.40 2.51 -4.79
CA PHE A 164 -18.75 2.10 -4.41
C PHE A 164 -19.82 3.03 -5.00
N LYS A 165 -19.62 4.35 -4.96
CA LYS A 165 -20.52 5.33 -5.62
C LYS A 165 -20.64 5.08 -7.12
N LYS A 166 -19.53 4.78 -7.81
CA LYS A 166 -19.53 4.43 -9.25
C LYS A 166 -20.33 3.15 -9.53
N PHE A 167 -20.15 2.11 -8.71
CA PHE A 167 -20.90 0.86 -8.82
C PHE A 167 -22.42 1.07 -8.62
N LEU A 168 -22.82 1.85 -7.61
CA LEU A 168 -24.25 2.17 -7.42
C LEU A 168 -24.82 2.96 -8.60
N ALA A 169 -24.05 3.88 -9.18
CA ALA A 169 -24.46 4.64 -10.35
C ALA A 169 -24.60 3.76 -11.61
N SER A 170 -23.75 2.75 -11.80
CA SER A 170 -23.88 1.80 -12.91
C SER A 170 -25.13 0.94 -12.77
N LYS A 171 -25.43 0.41 -11.56
CA LYS A 171 -26.68 -0.34 -11.30
C LYS A 171 -27.94 0.51 -11.53
N LYS A 172 -27.91 1.82 -11.23
CA LYS A 172 -29.01 2.75 -11.52
C LYS A 172 -29.23 3.03 -13.01
N LYS A 173 -28.24 2.78 -13.88
CA LYS A 173 -28.43 2.88 -15.34
C LYS A 173 -29.17 1.66 -15.92
N PHE A 174 -29.07 0.50 -15.26
CA PHE A 174 -29.77 -0.74 -15.66
C PHE A 174 -31.18 -0.86 -15.07
N ARG A 175 -31.45 -0.28 -13.90
CA ARG A 175 -32.82 -0.07 -13.40
C ARG A 175 -33.36 1.22 -14.00
N GLY A 176 -34.14 1.10 -15.06
CA GLY A 176 -34.62 2.18 -15.93
C GLY A 176 -35.03 3.48 -15.24
N LYS A 177 -34.96 4.58 -16.01
CA LYS A 177 -35.42 5.93 -15.65
C LYS A 177 -36.55 5.85 -14.60
N PRO A 178 -36.40 6.40 -13.38
CA PRO A 178 -37.58 6.79 -12.65
C PRO A 178 -38.29 7.80 -13.56
N ASN A 179 -39.56 7.55 -13.86
CA ASN A 179 -40.42 8.50 -14.54
C ASN A 179 -40.24 9.85 -13.83
N LYS A 180 -39.41 10.74 -14.39
CA LYS A 180 -39.53 12.16 -14.12
C LYS A 180 -40.90 12.48 -14.66
N LYS A 181 -41.90 12.57 -13.79
CA LYS A 181 -43.11 13.33 -14.10
C LYS A 181 -42.59 14.68 -14.59
N LEU A 182 -42.67 14.84 -15.91
CA LEU A 182 -42.36 16.06 -16.60
C LEU A 182 -43.24 17.11 -15.93
N TYR A 183 -42.62 18.02 -15.19
CA TYR A 183 -43.29 19.23 -14.79
C TYR A 183 -43.46 20.02 -16.08
N GLN A 184 -44.58 19.76 -16.78
CA GLN A 184 -45.00 20.54 -17.92
C GLN A 184 -45.30 21.94 -17.39
N LYS A 185 -44.37 22.84 -17.69
CA LYS A 185 -44.56 24.27 -17.55
C LYS A 185 -45.57 24.69 -18.62
N GLY A 186 -46.80 24.98 -18.19
CA GLY A 186 -47.74 25.84 -18.89
C GLY A 186 -48.70 25.16 -19.86
N GLU A 187 -49.86 24.74 -19.33
CA GLU A 187 -51.15 24.93 -20.01
C GLU A 187 -52.16 25.38 -18.94
N SER A 188 -52.84 26.47 -19.23
CA SER A 188 -53.63 27.30 -18.32
C SER A 188 -54.73 26.52 -17.62
N ARG A 189 -54.57 26.24 -16.32
CA ARG A 189 -55.69 25.84 -15.46
C ARG A 189 -56.59 27.06 -15.30
N LYS A 190 -57.82 26.96 -15.81
CA LYS A 190 -58.93 27.87 -15.49
C LYS A 190 -58.92 28.11 -13.97
N LEU A 191 -58.70 29.35 -13.55
CA LEU A 191 -58.97 29.76 -12.18
C LEU A 191 -60.47 29.50 -11.99
N GLU A 192 -60.83 28.48 -11.22
CA GLU A 192 -62.19 28.38 -10.71
C GLU A 192 -62.41 29.65 -9.89
N GLU A 193 -63.29 30.53 -10.38
CA GLU A 193 -63.67 31.74 -9.67
C GLU A 193 -64.11 31.36 -8.26
N ILE A 194 -63.42 31.87 -7.24
CA ILE A 194 -63.78 31.64 -5.85
C ILE A 194 -65.16 32.25 -5.61
N ILE A 195 -66.20 31.41 -5.44
CA ILE A 195 -67.56 31.85 -5.14
C ILE A 195 -67.76 31.95 -3.63
N CYS A 196 -68.20 33.11 -3.17
CA CYS A 196 -68.50 33.34 -1.76
C CYS A 196 -69.75 32.56 -1.33
N PHE A 197 -69.61 31.65 -0.36
CA PHE A 197 -70.71 30.82 0.16
C PHE A 197 -71.86 31.59 0.83
N GLU A 198 -71.70 32.88 1.17
CA GLU A 198 -72.76 33.69 1.79
C GLU A 198 -73.57 34.52 0.82
N CYS A 199 -72.97 34.99 -0.28
CA CYS A 199 -73.65 35.85 -1.26
C CYS A 199 -73.68 35.28 -2.68
N ASN A 200 -73.07 34.11 -2.88
CA ASN A 200 -72.94 33.39 -4.13
C ASN A 200 -72.33 34.23 -5.28
N LYS A 201 -71.51 35.24 -4.94
CA LYS A 201 -70.77 36.06 -5.92
C LYS A 201 -69.30 35.63 -6.00
N PRO A 202 -68.70 35.65 -7.19
CA PRO A 202 -67.29 35.31 -7.37
C PRO A 202 -66.35 36.38 -6.80
N GLY A 203 -65.09 36.01 -6.59
CA GLY A 203 -63.97 36.93 -6.31
C GLY A 203 -63.59 37.12 -4.83
N HIS A 204 -64.28 36.49 -3.88
CA HIS A 204 -63.93 36.59 -2.44
C HIS A 204 -64.42 35.40 -1.62
N TYR A 205 -63.76 35.14 -0.48
CA TYR A 205 -64.19 34.12 0.48
C TYR A 205 -65.27 34.65 1.43
N LYS A 206 -65.96 33.74 2.11
CA LYS A 206 -66.99 34.07 3.13
C LYS A 206 -66.48 35.06 4.18
N SER A 207 -65.23 34.95 4.61
CA SER A 207 -64.57 35.85 5.57
C SER A 207 -64.62 37.33 5.16
N ASP A 208 -64.57 37.60 3.86
CA ASP A 208 -64.44 38.95 3.30
C ASP A 208 -65.75 39.46 2.69
N CYS A 209 -66.86 38.77 2.96
CA CYS A 209 -68.17 39.09 2.37
C CYS A 209 -68.68 40.46 2.83
N PRO A 210 -68.91 41.42 1.91
CA PRO A 210 -69.40 42.76 2.26
C PRO A 210 -70.79 42.76 2.93
N ARG A 211 -71.56 41.66 2.77
CA ARG A 211 -72.86 41.49 3.46
C ARG A 211 -72.70 41.17 4.95
N LEU A 212 -71.60 40.56 5.37
CA LEU A 212 -71.33 40.28 6.79
C LEU A 212 -70.82 41.53 7.53
N LYS A 213 -70.27 42.52 6.81
CA LYS A 213 -69.84 43.81 7.38
C LYS A 213 -70.99 44.83 7.54
N LYS A 214 -72.23 44.47 7.19
CA LYS A 214 -73.41 45.36 7.27
C LYS A 214 -74.49 44.85 8.24
N LYS A 215 -74.10 44.07 9.25
CA LYS A 215 -74.94 43.72 10.40
C LYS A 215 -74.27 44.14 11.69
#